data_AF-A0A414F0V8-F1
#
_entry.id   AF-A0A414F0V8-F1
#
_cell.length_a   1.000
_cell.length_b   1.000
_cell.length_c   1.000
_cell.angle_alpha   90.00
_cell.angle_beta   90.00
_cell.angle_gamma   90.00
#
_symmetry.space_group_name_H-M   'P 1'
#
loop_
_entity.id
_entity.type
_entity.pdbx_description
1 polymer ?
#
loop_
_entity_poly.entity_id
_entity_poly.type
_entity_poly.pdbx_seq_one_letter_code
_entity_poly.pdbx_strand_id
1 'polypeptide(L)'
;RVVVEGECSNSDKHVRTAGETVVLGTLMEGDTGLAYSGYQSSFDLVDPCVYVVNYYDTYDFRTRNGFSAYNFPEGTVSAIGNLTGSILCTHGSSGFIYSADYYDSNKRIVKSLSSRVNGGMDTYATEYSFQGSPLSVLHTHTDSS
;
A
#
# COMPACT_ATOMS: atom_id res chain seq x y z
N ARG A 1 9.35 -9.78 1.09
CA ARG A 1 8.51 -8.79 1.81
C ARG A 1 7.06 -9.17 1.54
N VAL A 2 6.13 -8.92 2.45
CA VAL A 2 4.70 -9.20 2.19
C VAL A 2 4.14 -8.10 1.31
N VAL A 3 3.67 -8.46 0.13
CA VAL A 3 3.15 -7.51 -0.87
C VAL A 3 1.63 -7.56 -1.00
N VAL A 4 1.02 -8.71 -0.72
CA VAL A 4 -0.42 -8.91 -0.72
C VAL A 4 -0.78 -9.81 0.46
N GLU A 5 -1.83 -9.44 1.18
CA GLU A 5 -2.46 -10.27 2.21
C GLU A 5 -3.96 -10.36 1.93
N GLY A 6 -4.53 -11.53 2.15
CA GLY A 6 -5.92 -11.81 1.82
C GLY A 6 -6.28 -13.26 2.09
N GLU A 7 -7.50 -13.59 1.73
CA GLU A 7 -8.03 -14.95 1.77
C GLU A 7 -8.31 -15.44 0.36
N CYS A 8 -8.18 -16.74 0.14
CA CYS A 8 -8.59 -17.38 -1.10
C CYS A 8 -9.07 -18.78 -0.80
N SER A 9 -9.95 -19.28 -1.66
CA SER A 9 -10.25 -20.71 -1.70
C SER A 9 -9.13 -21.46 -2.41
N ASN A 10 -8.97 -22.73 -2.05
CA ASN A 10 -8.04 -23.62 -2.71
C ASN A 10 -8.82 -24.64 -3.55
N SER A 11 -8.27 -25.05 -4.69
CA SER A 11 -8.83 -26.16 -5.46
C SER A 11 -8.25 -27.49 -4.95
N ASP A 12 -8.99 -28.59 -5.12
CA ASP A 12 -8.56 -29.93 -4.69
C ASP A 12 -7.15 -30.32 -5.20
N LYS A 13 -6.75 -29.79 -6.35
CA LYS A 13 -5.43 -30.00 -6.98
C LYS A 13 -4.26 -29.47 -6.14
N HIS A 14 -4.51 -28.50 -5.26
CA HIS A 14 -3.48 -27.73 -4.56
C HIS A 14 -3.66 -27.69 -3.03
N VAL A 15 -4.67 -28.40 -2.49
CA VAL A 15 -4.99 -28.46 -1.04
C VAL A 15 -3.77 -28.80 -0.17
N ARG A 16 -2.91 -29.71 -0.63
CA ARG A 16 -1.76 -30.18 0.17
C ARG A 16 -0.55 -29.25 0.12
N THR A 17 -0.41 -28.42 -0.92
CA THR A 17 0.79 -27.61 -1.14
C THR A 17 0.66 -26.16 -0.65
N ALA A 18 -0.56 -25.65 -0.49
CA ALA A 18 -0.77 -24.24 -0.11
C ALA A 18 -0.19 -23.88 1.27
N GLY A 19 -0.19 -24.81 2.24
CA GLY A 19 0.40 -24.58 3.57
C GLY A 19 1.92 -24.66 3.63
N GLU A 20 2.58 -25.14 2.58
CA GLU A 20 4.03 -25.40 2.56
C GLU A 20 4.76 -24.58 1.48
N THR A 21 4.03 -23.86 0.62
CA THR A 21 4.59 -23.14 -0.53
C THR A 21 4.70 -21.65 -0.23
N VAL A 22 5.85 -21.07 -0.55
CA VAL A 22 6.00 -19.60 -0.62
C VAL A 22 5.37 -19.11 -1.92
N VAL A 23 4.31 -18.31 -1.82
CA VAL A 23 3.69 -17.67 -2.98
C VAL A 23 4.45 -16.39 -3.32
N LEU A 24 4.97 -16.31 -4.53
CA LEU A 24 5.69 -15.14 -5.03
C LEU A 24 4.71 -14.18 -5.70
N GLY A 25 4.72 -12.92 -5.25
CA GLY A 25 4.02 -11.82 -5.90
C GLY A 25 4.93 -11.11 -6.89
N THR A 26 4.51 -11.00 -8.15
CA THR A 26 5.22 -10.22 -9.19
C THR A 26 4.45 -8.96 -9.50
N LEU A 27 5.09 -7.79 -9.37
CA LEU A 27 4.47 -6.51 -9.70
C LEU A 27 4.53 -6.28 -11.21
N MET A 28 3.37 -6.17 -11.85
CA MET A 28 3.23 -5.89 -13.28
C MET A 28 2.92 -4.41 -13.52
N GLU A 29 3.19 -3.95 -14.75
CA GLU A 29 2.73 -2.64 -15.21
C GLU A 29 1.20 -2.60 -15.33
N GLY A 30 0.62 -1.44 -15.00
CA GLY A 30 -0.82 -1.20 -15.04
C GLY A 30 -1.63 -1.89 -13.92
N ASP A 31 -2.94 -1.73 -14.01
CA ASP A 31 -3.92 -2.17 -13.01
C ASP A 31 -4.44 -3.58 -13.29
N THR A 32 -3.56 -4.58 -13.30
CA THR A 32 -3.92 -5.99 -13.54
C THR A 32 -3.70 -6.85 -12.28
N GLY A 33 -3.92 -8.16 -12.34
CA GLY A 33 -3.62 -9.05 -11.21
C GLY A 33 -4.63 -8.98 -10.06
N LEU A 34 -4.18 -9.35 -8.86
CA LEU A 34 -5.03 -9.51 -7.68
C LEU A 34 -5.69 -8.18 -7.29
N ALA A 35 -7.01 -8.13 -7.34
CA ALA A 35 -7.80 -6.93 -7.05
C ALA A 35 -7.31 -5.66 -7.80
N TYR A 36 -6.84 -5.81 -9.04
CA TYR A 36 -6.30 -4.72 -9.87
C TYR A 36 -5.07 -4.00 -9.27
N SER A 37 -4.39 -4.62 -8.31
CA SER A 37 -3.22 -4.05 -7.63
C SER A 37 -1.93 -4.02 -8.47
N GLY A 38 -1.91 -4.71 -9.61
CA GLY A 38 -0.71 -5.04 -10.38
C GLY A 38 0.05 -6.27 -9.89
N TYR A 39 -0.22 -6.78 -8.69
CA TYR A 39 0.47 -7.98 -8.23
C TYR A 39 -0.17 -9.24 -8.83
N GLN A 40 0.64 -10.05 -9.50
CA GLN A 40 0.29 -11.41 -9.90
C GLN A 40 0.85 -12.42 -8.91
N SER A 41 0.03 -13.42 -8.58
CA SER A 41 0.44 -14.57 -7.77
C SER A 41 1.14 -15.61 -8.64
N SER A 42 2.22 -16.21 -8.14
CA SER A 42 2.83 -17.40 -8.74
C SER A 42 2.04 -18.70 -8.50
N PHE A 43 0.91 -18.59 -7.81
CA PHE A 43 0.04 -19.68 -7.40
C PHE A 43 -1.38 -19.39 -7.85
N ASP A 44 -2.06 -20.39 -8.41
CA ASP A 44 -3.45 -20.25 -8.86
C ASP A 44 -4.38 -20.16 -7.64
N LEU A 45 -5.00 -18.99 -7.45
CA LEU A 45 -5.93 -18.72 -6.35
C LEU A 45 -7.38 -18.86 -6.85
N VAL A 46 -8.24 -19.49 -6.06
CA VAL A 46 -9.69 -19.55 -6.34
C VAL A 46 -10.37 -18.49 -5.48
N ASP A 47 -11.19 -17.65 -6.09
CA ASP A 47 -11.95 -16.57 -5.43
C ASP A 47 -11.10 -15.73 -4.43
N PRO A 48 -9.98 -15.13 -4.87
CA PRO A 48 -9.14 -14.34 -3.96
C PRO A 48 -9.86 -13.07 -3.49
N CYS A 49 -9.87 -12.87 -2.18
CA CYS A 49 -10.28 -11.64 -1.50
C CYS A 49 -9.04 -10.96 -0.91
N VAL A 50 -8.66 -9.82 -1.46
CA VAL A 50 -7.47 -9.07 -1.04
C VAL A 50 -7.84 -8.08 0.08
N TYR A 51 -7.09 -8.10 1.18
CA TYR A 51 -7.24 -7.17 2.30
C TYR A 51 -6.16 -6.11 2.33
N VAL A 52 -4.91 -6.49 2.05
CA VAL A 52 -3.78 -5.56 2.06
C VAL A 52 -2.99 -5.70 0.78
N VAL A 53 -2.58 -4.57 0.21
CA VAL A 53 -1.58 -4.50 -0.85
C VAL A 53 -0.51 -3.51 -0.42
N ASN A 54 0.76 -3.88 -0.54
CA ASN A 54 1.90 -3.05 -0.18
C ASN A 54 2.81 -2.82 -1.39
N TYR A 55 3.15 -1.56 -1.64
CA TYR A 55 4.12 -1.14 -2.65
C TYR A 55 5.38 -0.65 -1.95
N TYR A 56 6.53 -1.01 -2.48
CA TYR A 56 7.83 -0.71 -1.89
C TYR A 56 8.72 0.03 -2.87
N ASP A 57 9.76 0.66 -2.32
CA ASP A 57 10.94 1.18 -3.00
C ASP A 57 10.73 2.44 -3.87
N THR A 58 9.65 2.52 -4.64
CA THR A 58 9.29 3.66 -5.52
C THR A 58 7.87 4.16 -5.26
N TYR A 59 7.52 5.30 -5.85
CA TYR A 59 6.17 5.87 -5.78
C TYR A 59 5.36 5.63 -7.06
N ASP A 60 5.72 4.60 -7.84
CA ASP A 60 5.05 4.30 -9.12
C ASP A 60 3.61 3.80 -8.92
N PHE A 61 3.27 3.34 -7.71
CA PHE A 61 1.88 3.00 -7.34
C PHE A 61 0.91 4.17 -7.53
N ARG A 62 1.40 5.41 -7.61
CA ARG A 62 0.59 6.61 -7.84
C ARG A 62 -0.15 6.62 -9.18
N THR A 63 0.30 5.82 -10.14
CA THR A 63 -0.39 5.66 -11.44
C THR A 63 -1.48 4.61 -11.39
N ARG A 64 -1.60 3.88 -10.27
CA ARG A 64 -2.56 2.79 -10.09
C ARG A 64 -3.93 3.31 -9.67
N ASN A 65 -4.95 2.54 -10.02
CA ASN A 65 -6.33 2.86 -9.68
C ASN A 65 -6.52 3.12 -8.17
N GLY A 66 -7.27 4.18 -7.87
CA GLY A 66 -7.56 4.62 -6.50
C GLY A 66 -6.49 5.55 -5.90
N PHE A 67 -5.29 5.61 -6.47
CA PHE A 67 -4.32 6.66 -6.15
C PHE A 67 -4.50 7.87 -7.07
N SER A 68 -4.92 9.00 -6.51
CA SER A 68 -4.95 10.29 -7.23
C SER A 68 -3.62 11.02 -7.05
N ALA A 69 -2.99 11.45 -8.15
CA ALA A 69 -1.76 12.24 -8.11
C ALA A 69 -1.90 13.57 -7.34
N TYR A 70 -3.13 14.09 -7.21
CA TYR A 70 -3.43 15.26 -6.39
C TYR A 70 -3.29 14.96 -4.89
N ASN A 71 -3.83 13.82 -4.44
CA ASN A 71 -3.78 13.41 -3.04
C ASN A 71 -2.44 12.77 -2.67
N PHE A 72 -1.75 12.15 -3.63
CA PHE A 72 -0.49 11.45 -3.42
C PHE A 72 0.57 12.08 -4.34
N PRO A 73 1.42 12.99 -3.82
CA PRO A 73 2.45 13.68 -4.60
C PRO A 73 3.65 12.78 -4.93
N GLU A 74 4.57 13.26 -5.77
CA GLU A 74 5.85 12.57 -6.02
C GLU A 74 6.75 12.55 -4.80
N GLY A 75 7.47 11.45 -4.62
CA GLY A 75 8.57 11.40 -3.66
C GLY A 75 9.81 12.10 -4.20
N THR A 76 10.41 12.96 -3.38
CA THR A 76 11.63 13.71 -3.72
C THR A 76 12.90 13.01 -3.26
N VAL A 77 12.78 11.98 -2.42
CA VAL A 77 13.89 11.20 -1.86
C VAL A 77 13.68 9.72 -2.16
N SER A 78 14.78 9.01 -2.40
CA SER A 78 14.78 7.57 -2.61
C SER A 78 14.15 6.83 -1.43
N ALA A 79 13.13 6.03 -1.70
CA ALA A 79 12.46 5.19 -0.71
C ALA A 79 12.88 3.70 -0.78
N ILE A 80 13.88 3.36 -1.60
CA ILE A 80 14.42 2.00 -1.72
C ILE A 80 14.64 1.40 -0.33
N GLY A 81 14.09 0.21 -0.13
CA GLY A 81 14.05 -0.53 1.13
C GLY A 81 12.73 -0.43 1.90
N ASN A 82 11.85 0.54 1.60
CA ASN A 82 10.75 0.94 2.47
C ASN A 82 9.38 0.80 1.81
N LEU A 83 8.34 0.69 2.64
CA LEU A 83 6.93 0.72 2.23
C LEU A 83 6.59 2.14 1.77
N THR A 84 6.11 2.31 0.56
CA THR A 84 5.82 3.64 -0.02
C THR A 84 4.33 3.87 -0.22
N GLY A 85 3.56 2.81 -0.48
CA GLY A 85 2.12 2.88 -0.65
C GLY A 85 1.44 1.63 -0.13
N SER A 86 0.20 1.77 0.35
CA SER A 86 -0.61 0.62 0.76
C SER A 86 -2.08 0.82 0.42
N ILE A 87 -2.76 -0.29 0.11
CA ILE A 87 -4.21 -0.36 -0.04
C ILE A 87 -4.72 -1.28 1.06
N LEU A 88 -5.68 -0.80 1.84
CA LEU A 88 -6.35 -1.56 2.89
C LEU A 88 -7.84 -1.66 2.57
N CYS A 89 -8.34 -2.89 2.53
CA CYS A 89 -9.76 -3.21 2.48
C CYS A 89 -10.16 -3.86 3.81
N THR A 90 -11.07 -3.23 4.55
CA THR A 90 -11.58 -3.82 5.79
C THR A 90 -12.60 -4.91 5.49
N HIS A 91 -12.50 -6.03 6.22
CA HIS A 91 -13.41 -7.16 6.05
C HIS A 91 -14.88 -6.71 6.21
N GLY A 92 -15.71 -6.98 5.20
CA GLY A 92 -17.12 -6.56 5.16
C GLY A 92 -17.37 -5.12 4.70
N SER A 93 -16.35 -4.38 4.28
CA SER A 93 -16.47 -3.05 3.65
C SER A 93 -16.29 -3.15 2.13
N SER A 94 -16.99 -2.29 1.39
CA SER A 94 -16.75 -2.10 -0.05
C SER A 94 -15.73 -0.99 -0.35
N GLY A 95 -15.29 -0.26 0.68
CA GLY A 95 -14.38 0.87 0.57
C GLY A 95 -12.93 0.50 0.82
N PHE A 96 -12.04 1.01 -0.03
CA PHE A 96 -10.58 0.91 0.12
C PHE A 96 -10.00 2.17 0.76
N ILE A 97 -9.04 1.99 1.65
CA ILE A 97 -8.18 3.04 2.18
C ILE A 97 -6.85 2.98 1.45
N TYR A 98 -6.47 4.08 0.82
CA TYR A 98 -5.22 4.25 0.08
C TYR A 98 -4.29 5.09 0.92
N SER A 99 -3.06 4.63 1.12
CA SER A 99 -2.08 5.32 1.95
C SER A 99 -0.70 5.38 1.30
N ALA A 100 0.12 6.34 1.74
CA ALA A 100 1.48 6.51 1.28
C ALA A 100 2.38 7.10 2.37
N ASP A 101 3.61 6.62 2.46
CA ASP A 101 4.64 7.11 3.37
C ASP A 101 5.82 7.68 2.59
N TYR A 102 6.26 8.87 2.99
CA TYR A 102 7.36 9.61 2.38
C TYR A 102 8.50 9.79 3.36
N TYR A 103 9.71 9.67 2.84
CA TYR A 103 10.91 9.53 3.64
C TYR A 103 11.89 10.67 3.42
N ASP A 104 12.69 10.96 4.45
CA ASP A 104 13.91 11.74 4.28
C ASP A 104 15.12 10.86 3.88
N SER A 105 16.29 11.49 3.73
CA SER A 105 17.53 10.79 3.35
C SER A 105 18.00 9.76 4.38
N ASN A 106 17.53 9.86 5.63
CA ASN A 106 17.82 8.92 6.70
C ASN A 106 16.78 7.80 6.80
N LYS A 107 15.87 7.68 5.81
CA LYS A 107 14.78 6.69 5.78
C LYS A 107 13.79 6.82 6.94
N ARG A 108 13.61 8.04 7.46
CA ARG A 108 12.55 8.35 8.45
C ARG A 108 11.32 8.89 7.76
N ILE A 109 10.13 8.52 8.22
CA ILE A 109 8.87 9.00 7.66
C ILE A 109 8.66 10.47 8.01
N VAL A 110 8.73 11.35 7.01
CA VAL A 110 8.45 12.78 7.18
C VAL A 110 7.02 13.14 6.82
N LYS A 111 6.32 12.29 6.07
CA LYS A 111 4.92 12.50 5.72
C LYS A 111 4.20 11.18 5.52
N SER A 112 3.03 11.03 6.12
CA SER A 112 2.10 9.92 5.88
C SER A 112 0.77 10.47 5.39
N LEU A 113 0.22 9.82 4.38
CA LEU A 113 -1.05 10.17 3.73
C LEU A 113 -1.98 8.97 3.83
N SER A 114 -3.24 9.19 4.16
CA SER A 114 -4.28 8.15 4.13
C SER A 114 -5.58 8.73 3.63
N SER A 115 -6.23 8.04 2.69
CA SER A 115 -7.62 8.31 2.39
C SER A 115 -8.51 7.79 3.52
N ARG A 116 -9.71 8.32 3.59
CA ARG A 116 -10.78 7.83 4.44
C ARG A 116 -11.85 7.19 3.56
N VAL A 117 -12.57 6.22 4.12
CA VAL A 117 -13.68 5.53 3.42
C VAL A 117 -14.75 6.53 2.93
N ASN A 118 -14.87 7.67 3.61
CA ASN A 118 -15.86 8.72 3.29
C ASN A 118 -15.32 9.78 2.30
N GLY A 119 -14.17 9.55 1.65
CA GLY A 119 -13.65 10.41 0.57
C GLY A 119 -12.70 11.54 1.01
N GLY A 120 -12.50 11.75 2.32
CA GLY A 120 -11.51 12.69 2.83
C GLY A 120 -10.08 12.15 2.88
N MET A 121 -9.12 13.01 3.24
CA MET A 121 -7.71 12.67 3.43
C MET A 121 -7.21 13.07 4.83
N ASP A 122 -6.36 12.24 5.38
CA ASP A 122 -5.53 12.49 6.56
C ASP A 122 -4.08 12.67 6.12
N THR A 123 -3.42 13.70 6.66
CA THR A 123 -1.99 13.96 6.46
C THR A 123 -1.31 14.11 7.80
N TYR A 124 -0.26 13.34 8.03
CA TYR A 124 0.70 13.54 9.12
C TYR A 124 2.01 14.03 8.53
N ALA A 125 2.57 15.12 9.05
CA ALA A 125 3.90 15.60 8.69
C ALA A 125 4.76 15.68 9.95
N THR A 126 5.92 15.03 9.92
CA THR A 126 6.84 14.98 11.05
C THR A 126 8.13 15.71 10.69
N GLU A 127 8.50 16.70 11.51
CA GLU A 127 9.81 17.32 11.43
C GLU A 127 10.74 16.68 12.46
N TYR A 128 11.99 16.45 12.06
CA TYR A 128 12.99 15.85 12.93
C TYR A 128 14.13 16.81 13.21
N SER A 129 14.65 16.72 14.44
CA SER A 129 15.92 17.32 14.80
C SER A 129 17.07 16.67 14.04
N PHE A 130 18.22 17.36 14.04
CA PHE A 130 19.47 16.82 13.50
C PHE A 130 19.85 15.47 14.14
N GLN A 131 19.55 15.30 15.44
CA GLN A 131 19.90 14.11 16.21
C GLN A 131 18.95 12.92 15.98
N GLY A 132 17.82 13.08 15.30
CA GLY A 132 16.90 11.97 15.08
C GLY A 132 15.52 12.15 15.68
N SER A 133 15.38 12.96 16.73
CA SER A 133 14.15 13.06 17.51
C SER A 133 13.08 13.89 16.81
N PRO A 134 11.79 13.50 16.85
CA PRO A 134 10.68 14.32 16.37
C PRO A 134 10.65 15.66 17.09
N LEU A 135 10.57 16.76 16.33
CA LEU A 135 10.39 18.13 16.84
C LEU A 135 8.93 18.54 16.83
N SER A 136 8.21 18.19 15.77
CA SER A 136 6.81 18.52 15.57
C SER A 136 6.12 17.41 14.78
N VAL A 137 4.82 17.24 15.04
CA VAL A 137 3.92 16.43 14.23
C VAL A 137 2.69 17.28 13.93
N LEU A 138 2.48 17.58 12.65
CA LEU A 138 1.28 18.26 12.18
C LEU A 138 0.31 17.23 11.60
N HIS A 139 -0.92 17.23 12.11
CA HIS A 139 -2.01 16.42 11.57
C HIS A 139 -3.05 17.34 10.93
N THR A 140 -3.33 17.10 9.65
CA THR A 140 -4.31 17.84 8.87
C THR A 140 -5.39 16.89 8.35
N HIS A 141 -6.65 17.27 8.55
CA HIS A 141 -7.82 16.64 7.94
C HIS A 141 -8.32 17.48 6.77
N THR A 142 -8.59 16.84 5.64
CA THR A 142 -9.26 17.47 4.50
C THR A 142 -10.48 16.63 4.15
N ASP A 143 -11.67 17.21 4.23
CA ASP A 143 -12.91 16.55 3.84
C ASP A 143 -13.09 16.59 2.33
N SER A 144 -13.85 15.64 1.78
CA SER A 144 -14.30 15.70 0.38
C SER A 144 -15.21 16.91 0.21
N SER A 145 -14.99 17.70 -0.84
CA SER A 145 -15.85 18.82 -1.22
C SER A 145 -17.23 18.38 -1.70
#